data_AF-A0A7C4SUG1-F1
#
_entry.id   AF-A0A7C4SUG1-F1
#
_cell.length_a   1.000
_cell.length_b   1.000
_cell.length_c   1.000
_cell.angle_alpha   90.00
_cell.angle_beta   90.00
_cell.angle_gamma   90.00
#
_symmetry.space_group_name_H-M   'P 1'
#
loop_
_entity.id
_entity.type
_entity.pdbx_description
1 polymer ?
#
loop_
_entity_poly.entity_id
_entity_poly.type
_entity_poly.pdbx_seq_one_letter_code
_entity_poly.pdbx_strand_id
1 'polypeptide(L)'
;MKRLNFPPCSRRPSSRSGAAWLVAWALCSLFVASPAIGDAFPPSPRGIYVLSGLSLASVKNADKDFVDGFAWRLKWKDLDSGVWAPRYDFSAVDTVVADLQRMNKKLTMALFVQEVPFYVLASAKDRFYTVVPGEGDTTYRALAPVPWDTAAISHYRRFMLALAEHPVYDAQRGKPVAFRDHPTLAGLRINIIGMHGLPGQNRDVVKHPSYTREKFLQGILDNLHAGLDAFPEIPAWLEYQSMRDQTKKPPLDSEVLAALAAEFDGVQMPKIGLFVEYLRGDAPKPDSSAGKNLLTWRDNDGAVMFQACGPWCTHGLCNFSPGDDSPENGFRLGYGTYGALYYEVYKADLEFEDFQPVFQKWHRFLHSIP
;
A
#
# COMPACT_ATOMS: atom_id res chain seq x y z
N MET A 1 8.93 27.38 -8.35
CA MET A 1 8.59 26.18 -9.15
C MET A 1 9.87 25.60 -9.75
N LYS A 2 10.41 24.52 -9.18
CA LYS A 2 11.47 23.71 -9.80
C LYS A 2 10.86 22.33 -10.08
N ARG A 3 10.70 21.97 -11.36
CA ARG A 3 10.37 20.60 -11.77
C ARG A 3 11.56 19.71 -11.41
N LEU A 4 11.35 18.70 -10.57
CA LEU A 4 12.36 17.67 -10.34
C LEU A 4 12.27 16.65 -11.48
N ASN A 5 13.21 16.78 -12.43
CA ASN A 5 13.58 15.70 -13.33
C ASN A 5 14.42 14.71 -12.51
N PHE A 6 13.94 13.48 -12.33
CA PHE A 6 14.82 12.38 -11.94
C PHE A 6 15.90 12.25 -13.03
N PRO A 7 17.19 12.17 -12.69
CA PRO A 7 18.22 11.92 -13.69
C PRO A 7 17.90 10.58 -14.39
N PRO A 8 18.03 10.49 -15.73
CA PRO A 8 17.78 9.25 -16.45
C PRO A 8 18.72 8.15 -15.93
N CYS A 9 18.18 6.95 -15.68
CA CYS A 9 18.93 5.73 -15.37
C CYS A 9 19.87 5.43 -16.55
N SER A 10 21.06 6.05 -16.52
CA SER A 10 22.07 6.01 -17.58
C SER A 10 23.45 5.83 -16.95
N ARG A 11 23.65 4.69 -16.29
CA ARG A 11 24.99 4.19 -15.99
C ARG A 11 25.14 2.82 -16.63
N ARG A 12 25.88 2.79 -17.75
CA ARG A 12 26.45 1.54 -18.27
C ARG A 12 27.44 0.98 -17.24
N PRO A 13 27.45 -0.32 -16.96
CA PRO A 13 28.54 -0.91 -16.20
C PRO A 13 29.84 -0.78 -16.99
N SER A 14 30.90 -0.30 -16.35
CA SER A 14 32.25 -0.34 -16.90
C SER A 14 32.68 -1.79 -17.08
N SER A 15 32.98 -2.18 -18.32
CA SER A 15 33.56 -3.47 -18.66
C SER A 15 34.94 -3.62 -18.01
N ARG A 16 35.09 -4.61 -17.13
CA ARG A 16 36.37 -5.29 -16.92
C ARG A 16 36.18 -6.78 -17.09
N SER A 17 36.84 -7.28 -18.12
CA SER A 17 37.08 -8.66 -18.47
C SER A 17 37.86 -9.39 -17.37
N GLY A 18 37.45 -10.63 -17.09
CA GLY A 18 38.17 -11.60 -16.27
C GLY A 18 37.47 -12.96 -16.40
N ALA A 19 38.24 -13.98 -16.79
CA ALA A 19 37.78 -15.22 -17.40
C ALA A 19 37.16 -16.24 -16.43
N ALA A 20 36.24 -17.03 -17.00
CA ALA A 20 35.93 -18.45 -16.79
C ALA A 20 36.01 -19.05 -15.37
N TRP A 21 34.87 -19.57 -14.89
CA TRP A 21 34.76 -20.94 -14.37
C TRP A 21 33.32 -21.45 -14.57
N LEU A 22 33.20 -22.56 -15.30
CA LEU A 22 32.02 -23.41 -15.44
C LEU A 22 31.90 -24.27 -14.17
N VAL A 23 30.84 -24.10 -13.38
CA VAL A 23 30.36 -25.15 -12.48
C VAL A 23 28.84 -25.17 -12.60
N ALA A 24 28.35 -26.21 -13.25
CA ALA A 24 26.94 -26.55 -13.30
C ALA A 24 26.49 -26.99 -11.89
N TRP A 25 25.53 -26.28 -11.32
CA TRP A 25 24.73 -26.76 -10.19
C TRP A 25 23.31 -26.96 -10.66
N ALA A 26 22.94 -28.23 -10.84
CA ALA A 26 21.57 -28.67 -10.92
C ALA A 26 20.98 -28.59 -9.50
N LEU A 27 20.25 -27.52 -9.20
CA LEU A 27 19.37 -27.46 -8.04
C LEU A 27 17.98 -27.90 -8.48
N CYS A 28 17.60 -29.11 -8.09
CA CYS A 28 16.22 -29.58 -8.09
C CYS A 28 15.35 -28.55 -7.37
N SER A 29 14.45 -27.92 -8.12
CA SER A 29 13.36 -27.11 -7.60
C SER A 29 12.44 -27.99 -6.76
N LEU A 30 12.62 -27.98 -5.44
CA LEU A 30 11.54 -28.32 -4.52
C LEU A 30 10.59 -27.11 -4.51
N PHE A 31 9.65 -27.08 -5.44
CA PHE A 31 8.43 -26.32 -5.26
C PHE A 31 7.67 -26.98 -4.12
N VAL A 32 7.86 -26.49 -2.90
CA VAL A 32 6.89 -26.73 -1.83
C VAL A 32 5.60 -26.11 -2.33
N ALA A 33 4.59 -26.94 -2.59
CA ALA A 33 3.27 -26.47 -2.97
C ALA A 33 2.82 -25.45 -1.93
N SER A 34 2.58 -24.20 -2.37
CA SER A 34 1.97 -23.19 -1.52
C SER A 34 0.62 -23.71 -1.04
N PRO A 35 0.28 -23.57 0.25
CA PRO A 35 -1.07 -23.89 0.71
C PRO A 35 -2.06 -23.03 -0.08
N ALA A 36 -3.14 -23.66 -0.55
CA ALA A 36 -4.24 -22.95 -1.19
C ALA A 36 -4.79 -21.93 -0.20
N ILE A 37 -4.75 -20.64 -0.56
CA ILE A 37 -5.43 -19.58 0.16
C ILE A 37 -6.92 -19.93 0.11
N GLY A 38 -7.54 -20.21 1.26
CA GLY A 38 -8.95 -20.57 1.33
C GLY A 38 -9.85 -19.46 0.77
N ASP A 39 -11.00 -19.87 0.22
CA ASP A 39 -11.99 -19.06 -0.52
C ASP A 39 -12.64 -17.87 0.25
N ALA A 40 -12.11 -17.47 1.41
CA ALA A 40 -12.71 -16.47 2.32
C ALA A 40 -12.16 -15.04 2.15
N PHE A 41 -11.30 -14.79 1.15
CA PHE A 41 -10.77 -13.46 0.84
C PHE A 41 -11.35 -13.00 -0.51
N PRO A 42 -12.08 -11.88 -0.64
CA PRO A 42 -12.46 -11.37 -1.96
C PRO A 42 -11.17 -11.18 -2.76
N PRO A 43 -11.01 -11.79 -3.95
CA PRO A 43 -9.69 -12.03 -4.53
C PRO A 43 -8.87 -10.73 -4.56
N SER A 44 -7.79 -10.71 -3.76
CA SER A 44 -6.86 -9.57 -3.72
C SER A 44 -6.46 -9.23 -5.16
N PRO A 45 -6.30 -7.93 -5.48
CA PRO A 45 -5.71 -7.58 -6.76
C PRO A 45 -4.36 -8.30 -6.88
N ARG A 46 -4.12 -8.91 -8.03
CA ARG A 46 -2.85 -9.57 -8.36
C ARG A 46 -2.17 -8.80 -9.48
N GLY A 47 -0.85 -8.81 -9.46
CA GLY A 47 -0.04 -8.25 -10.53
C GLY A 47 0.82 -7.07 -10.12
N ILE A 48 1.23 -6.32 -11.14
CA ILE A 48 2.19 -5.22 -11.06
C ILE A 48 1.46 -3.90 -11.27
N TYR A 49 1.51 -3.02 -10.29
CA TYR A 49 0.85 -1.72 -10.31
C TYR A 49 1.91 -0.63 -10.39
N VAL A 50 1.77 0.31 -11.33
CA VAL A 50 2.64 1.49 -11.34
C VAL A 50 2.28 2.39 -10.15
N LEU A 51 3.26 2.64 -9.31
CA LEU A 51 3.15 3.48 -8.14
C LEU A 51 3.14 4.96 -8.55
N SER A 52 2.09 5.67 -8.17
CA SER A 52 1.99 7.10 -8.39
C SER A 52 2.80 7.91 -7.39
N GLY A 53 3.16 9.15 -7.73
CA GLY A 53 3.37 10.20 -6.72
C GLY A 53 2.02 10.73 -6.20
N LEU A 54 2.00 11.93 -5.63
CA LEU A 54 0.74 12.60 -5.24
C LEU A 54 -0.07 13.17 -6.43
N SER A 55 0.35 12.91 -7.67
CA SER A 55 -0.31 13.39 -8.89
C SER A 55 -0.56 12.26 -9.89
N LEU A 56 -1.52 12.50 -10.80
CA LEU A 56 -1.87 11.58 -11.88
C LEU A 56 -0.88 11.57 -13.05
N ALA A 57 0.26 12.27 -12.95
CA ALA A 57 1.22 12.42 -14.06
C ALA A 57 1.81 11.10 -14.59
N SER A 58 1.73 10.03 -13.80
CA SER A 58 2.24 8.69 -14.13
C SER A 58 1.14 7.71 -14.57
N VAL A 59 -0.13 8.11 -14.67
CA VAL A 59 -1.23 7.19 -15.03
C VAL A 59 -0.98 6.50 -16.38
N LYS A 60 -0.44 7.24 -17.35
CA LYS A 60 -0.08 6.72 -18.68
C LYS A 60 0.95 5.59 -18.66
N ASN A 61 1.72 5.45 -17.57
CA ASN A 61 2.70 4.38 -17.43
C ASN A 61 2.04 3.03 -17.11
N ALA A 62 0.74 3.02 -16.81
CA ALA A 62 -0.06 1.81 -16.70
C ALA A 62 -0.30 1.11 -18.04
N ASP A 63 -0.11 1.79 -19.19
CA ASP A 63 -0.37 1.26 -20.55
C ASP A 63 0.66 0.20 -21.03
N LYS A 64 1.52 -0.29 -20.14
CA LYS A 64 2.46 -1.38 -20.45
C LYS A 64 1.73 -2.72 -20.39
N ASP A 65 2.13 -3.66 -21.24
CA ASP A 65 1.54 -5.00 -21.33
C ASP A 65 1.79 -5.86 -20.08
N PHE A 66 2.87 -5.60 -19.35
CA PHE A 66 3.22 -6.25 -18.09
C PHE A 66 2.81 -5.49 -16.83
N VAL A 67 1.99 -4.44 -16.96
CA VAL A 67 1.45 -3.65 -15.84
C VAL A 67 -0.06 -3.85 -15.78
N ASP A 68 -0.59 -4.17 -14.61
CA ASP A 68 -2.00 -4.50 -14.39
C ASP A 68 -2.84 -3.28 -14.02
N GLY A 69 -2.20 -2.28 -13.43
CA GLY A 69 -2.91 -1.14 -12.90
C GLY A 69 -2.05 0.00 -12.42
N PHE A 70 -2.73 0.94 -11.77
CA PHE A 70 -2.18 2.15 -11.20
C PHE A 70 -2.50 2.20 -9.71
N ALA A 71 -1.46 2.32 -8.89
CA ALA A 71 -1.59 2.50 -7.44
C ALA A 71 -1.52 3.98 -7.11
N TRP A 72 -2.68 4.59 -6.91
CA TRP A 72 -2.82 6.02 -6.69
C TRP A 72 -2.69 6.39 -5.22
N ARG A 73 -1.65 7.16 -4.90
CA ARG A 73 -1.47 7.82 -3.61
C ARG A 73 -2.07 9.22 -3.64
N LEU A 74 -2.93 9.51 -2.67
CA LEU A 74 -3.63 10.77 -2.55
C LEU A 74 -3.86 11.12 -1.08
N LYS A 75 -3.98 12.41 -0.75
CA LYS A 75 -4.31 12.83 0.61
C LYS A 75 -5.80 13.10 0.73
N TRP A 76 -6.37 12.84 1.90
CA TRP A 76 -7.78 13.18 2.16
C TRP A 76 -8.04 14.68 1.90
N LYS A 77 -7.16 15.57 2.37
CA LYS A 77 -7.29 17.02 2.11
C LYS A 77 -7.28 17.41 0.62
N ASP A 78 -6.79 16.54 -0.27
CA ASP A 78 -6.78 16.81 -1.71
C ASP A 78 -8.16 16.55 -2.34
N LEU A 79 -9.02 15.76 -1.67
CA LEU A 79 -10.39 15.45 -2.06
C LEU A 79 -11.45 16.18 -1.22
N ASP A 80 -11.04 16.85 -0.14
CA ASP A 80 -11.92 17.63 0.72
C ASP A 80 -11.26 18.95 1.11
N SER A 81 -11.69 20.01 0.44
CA SER A 81 -11.21 21.38 0.65
C SER A 81 -11.98 22.14 1.75
N GLY A 82 -12.79 21.41 2.53
CA GLY A 82 -13.64 21.95 3.57
C GLY A 82 -12.87 22.70 4.67
N VAL A 83 -13.34 23.89 5.02
CA VAL A 83 -12.80 24.68 6.14
C VAL A 83 -13.71 24.60 7.37
N TRP A 84 -15.02 24.79 7.20
CA TRP A 84 -16.00 24.76 8.31
C TRP A 84 -16.95 23.56 8.26
N ALA A 85 -17.03 22.93 7.09
CA ALA A 85 -17.85 21.77 6.78
C ALA A 85 -17.22 21.05 5.58
N PRO A 86 -17.61 19.79 5.29
CA PRO A 86 -17.10 19.06 4.14
C PRO A 86 -17.32 19.80 2.82
N ARG A 87 -16.32 19.77 1.94
CA ARG A 87 -16.41 20.27 0.56
C ARG A 87 -15.64 19.31 -0.35
N TYR A 88 -16.30 18.19 -0.65
CA TYR A 88 -15.72 17.12 -1.45
C TYR A 88 -15.57 17.51 -2.92
N ASP A 89 -14.43 17.13 -3.51
CA ASP A 89 -14.16 17.19 -4.94
C ASP A 89 -13.51 15.87 -5.38
N PHE A 90 -14.28 15.05 -6.08
CA PHE A 90 -13.86 13.73 -6.57
C PHE A 90 -13.56 13.73 -8.08
N SER A 91 -13.43 14.89 -8.73
CA SER A 91 -13.17 14.99 -10.18
C SER A 91 -11.87 14.29 -10.63
N ALA A 92 -10.87 14.21 -9.73
CA ALA A 92 -9.66 13.44 -9.96
C ALA A 92 -9.92 11.92 -10.04
N VAL A 93 -10.92 11.41 -9.32
CA VAL A 93 -11.38 10.01 -9.40
C VAL A 93 -11.97 9.76 -10.79
N ASP A 94 -12.84 10.65 -11.28
CA ASP A 94 -13.44 10.52 -12.62
C ASP A 94 -12.35 10.47 -13.71
N THR A 95 -11.37 11.35 -13.58
CA THR A 95 -10.26 11.46 -14.54
C THR A 95 -9.42 10.18 -14.58
N VAL A 96 -8.97 9.68 -13.42
CA VAL A 96 -8.11 8.50 -13.37
C VAL A 96 -8.86 7.23 -13.80
N VAL A 97 -10.14 7.11 -13.45
CA VAL A 97 -10.96 5.97 -13.85
C VAL A 97 -11.20 5.96 -15.36
N ALA A 98 -11.50 7.11 -15.97
CA ALA A 98 -11.65 7.24 -17.41
C ALA A 98 -10.35 6.89 -18.16
N ASP A 99 -9.19 7.30 -17.66
CA ASP A 99 -7.90 6.96 -18.23
C ASP A 99 -7.63 5.44 -18.17
N LEU A 100 -7.85 4.82 -17.01
CA LEU A 100 -7.59 3.39 -16.80
C LEU A 100 -8.57 2.50 -17.58
N GLN A 101 -9.84 2.90 -17.73
CA GLN A 101 -10.80 2.20 -18.60
C GLN A 101 -10.31 2.11 -20.04
N ARG A 102 -9.75 3.20 -20.59
CA ARG A 102 -9.23 3.21 -21.97
C ARG A 102 -8.04 2.27 -22.16
N MET A 103 -7.26 2.04 -21.10
CA MET A 103 -6.11 1.13 -21.10
C MET A 103 -6.48 -0.30 -20.66
N ASN A 104 -7.73 -0.54 -20.26
CA ASN A 104 -8.18 -1.78 -19.61
C ASN A 104 -7.31 -2.15 -18.39
N LYS A 105 -7.05 -1.15 -17.52
CA LYS A 105 -6.21 -1.28 -16.32
C LYS A 105 -7.03 -1.09 -15.05
N LYS A 106 -6.48 -1.54 -13.93
CA LYS A 106 -7.09 -1.46 -12.61
C LYS A 106 -6.56 -0.27 -11.81
N LEU A 107 -7.35 0.18 -10.84
CA LEU A 107 -7.02 1.21 -9.87
C LEU A 107 -6.94 0.60 -8.48
N THR A 108 -5.86 0.88 -7.77
CA THR A 108 -5.82 0.74 -6.31
C THR A 108 -5.57 2.12 -5.71
N MET A 109 -6.18 2.41 -4.56
CA MET A 109 -6.05 3.72 -3.92
C MET A 109 -5.45 3.62 -2.54
N ALA A 110 -4.49 4.48 -2.26
CA ALA A 110 -3.93 4.70 -0.94
C ALA A 110 -4.25 6.10 -0.45
N LEU A 111 -5.19 6.19 0.49
CA LEU A 111 -5.64 7.44 1.05
C LEU A 111 -4.82 7.82 2.28
N PHE A 112 -4.02 8.86 2.18
CA PHE A 112 -3.28 9.42 3.31
C PHE A 112 -4.17 10.30 4.18
N VAL A 113 -4.32 9.89 5.44
CA VAL A 113 -5.22 10.51 6.44
C VAL A 113 -4.45 11.12 7.62
N GLN A 114 -3.18 11.44 7.40
CA GLN A 114 -2.35 12.14 8.39
C GLN A 114 -2.65 13.63 8.41
N GLU A 115 -2.88 14.20 7.23
CA GLU A 115 -3.41 15.55 7.09
C GLU A 115 -4.88 15.44 6.72
N VAL A 116 -5.71 15.88 7.65
CA VAL A 116 -7.17 15.93 7.48
C VAL A 116 -7.61 17.36 7.15
N PRO A 117 -8.81 17.56 6.59
CA PRO A 117 -9.37 18.89 6.38
C PRO A 117 -9.47 19.70 7.68
N PHE A 118 -9.45 21.03 7.58
CA PHE A 118 -9.35 21.90 8.76
C PHE A 118 -10.51 21.69 9.75
N TYR A 119 -11.74 21.51 9.27
CA TYR A 119 -12.90 21.29 10.15
C TYR A 119 -12.79 19.98 10.94
N VAL A 120 -12.14 18.95 10.38
CA VAL A 120 -11.89 17.67 11.04
C VAL A 120 -10.82 17.84 12.12
N LEU A 121 -9.73 18.53 11.78
CA LEU A 121 -8.69 18.82 12.77
C LEU A 121 -9.23 19.70 13.91
N ALA A 122 -10.08 20.68 13.60
CA ALA A 122 -10.67 21.60 14.56
C ALA A 122 -11.64 20.90 15.53
N SER A 123 -12.34 19.85 15.10
CA SER A 123 -13.27 19.08 15.93
C SER A 123 -12.59 18.03 16.82
N ALA A 124 -11.35 17.64 16.50
CA ALA A 124 -10.59 16.68 17.28
C ALA A 124 -10.24 17.22 18.68
N LYS A 125 -10.48 16.40 19.71
CA LYS A 125 -10.18 16.68 21.12
C LYS A 125 -8.71 16.49 21.42
N ASP A 126 -8.15 15.37 20.96
CA ASP A 126 -6.76 15.01 21.15
C ASP A 126 -6.01 15.10 19.82
N ARG A 127 -4.83 15.72 19.84
CA ARG A 127 -4.03 15.98 18.65
C ARG A 127 -2.56 15.76 18.94
N PHE A 128 -1.80 15.37 17.93
CA PHE A 128 -0.37 15.20 18.06
C PHE A 128 0.35 15.59 16.77
N TYR A 129 1.64 15.85 16.85
CA TYR A 129 2.46 16.11 15.67
C TYR A 129 2.91 14.78 15.05
N THR A 130 2.44 14.52 13.85
CA THR A 130 2.79 13.36 13.02
C THR A 130 3.79 13.75 11.92
N VAL A 131 4.50 12.78 11.36
CA VAL A 131 5.42 12.94 10.23
C VAL A 131 4.69 12.59 8.95
N VAL A 132 4.55 13.56 8.05
CA VAL A 132 3.82 13.44 6.78
C VAL A 132 4.81 13.37 5.62
N PRO A 133 4.60 12.46 4.66
CA PRO A 133 5.34 12.47 3.39
C PRO A 133 5.13 13.79 2.62
N GLY A 134 6.24 14.39 2.23
CA GLY A 134 6.31 15.53 1.34
C GLY A 134 6.44 15.12 -0.13
N GLU A 135 6.68 16.10 -1.00
CA GLU A 135 7.08 15.81 -2.37
C GLU A 135 8.52 15.29 -2.39
N GLY A 136 8.77 14.28 -3.23
CA GLY A 136 10.05 13.58 -3.27
C GLY A 136 10.37 12.90 -1.93
N ASP A 137 11.64 12.84 -1.58
CA ASP A 137 12.13 12.04 -0.44
C ASP A 137 12.12 12.86 0.85
N THR A 138 11.15 13.77 0.94
CA THR A 138 11.05 14.73 2.05
C THR A 138 9.92 14.35 2.99
N THR A 139 10.06 14.77 4.23
CA THR A 139 9.02 14.62 5.26
C THR A 139 8.88 15.93 6.01
N TYR A 140 7.69 16.24 6.50
CA TYR A 140 7.44 17.38 7.37
C TYR A 140 6.52 17.01 8.53
N ARG A 141 6.47 17.85 9.56
CA ARG A 141 5.58 17.62 10.69
C ARG A 141 4.26 18.36 10.48
N ALA A 142 3.15 17.68 10.72
CA ALA A 142 1.82 18.29 10.72
C ALA A 142 1.07 17.91 11.99
N LEU A 143 0.14 18.75 12.41
CA LEU A 143 -0.78 18.43 13.50
C LEU A 143 -1.89 17.52 12.95
N ALA A 144 -2.15 16.42 13.64
CA ALA A 144 -3.17 15.45 13.27
C ALA A 144 -4.02 15.05 14.49
N PRO A 145 -5.28 14.62 14.31
CA PRO A 145 -6.03 13.93 15.34
C PRO A 145 -5.31 12.64 15.75
N VAL A 146 -5.47 12.22 17.00
CA VAL A 146 -5.07 10.86 17.40
C VAL A 146 -5.98 9.80 16.73
N PRO A 147 -5.49 8.57 16.47
CA PRO A 147 -6.26 7.51 15.82
C PRO A 147 -7.60 7.17 16.46
N TRP A 148 -7.74 7.40 17.77
CA TRP A 148 -8.93 7.09 18.57
C TRP A 148 -9.82 8.31 18.84
N ASP A 149 -9.60 9.42 18.13
CA ASP A 149 -10.49 10.58 18.25
C ASP A 149 -11.83 10.31 17.54
N THR A 150 -12.90 10.26 18.32
CA THR A 150 -14.22 9.86 17.82
C THR A 150 -14.84 10.86 16.85
N ALA A 151 -14.53 12.15 16.99
CA ALA A 151 -15.02 13.17 16.07
C ALA A 151 -14.33 13.03 14.71
N ALA A 152 -13.00 12.85 14.70
CA ALA A 152 -12.24 12.61 13.49
C ALA A 152 -12.66 11.32 12.77
N ILE A 153 -12.84 10.21 13.50
CA ILE A 153 -13.34 8.95 12.93
C ILE A 153 -14.74 9.13 12.32
N SER A 154 -15.64 9.86 12.98
CA SER A 154 -16.99 10.12 12.46
C SER A 154 -16.96 10.92 11.14
N HIS A 155 -16.08 11.91 11.04
CA HIS A 155 -15.84 12.62 9.78
C HIS A 155 -15.24 11.70 8.72
N TYR A 156 -14.31 10.82 9.09
CA TYR A 156 -13.68 9.89 8.17
C TYR A 156 -14.68 8.89 7.59
N ARG A 157 -15.57 8.33 8.41
CA ARG A 157 -16.71 7.49 7.97
C ARG A 157 -17.58 8.20 6.93
N ARG A 158 -17.93 9.47 7.18
CA ARG A 158 -18.73 10.27 6.23
C ARG A 158 -17.98 10.56 4.93
N PHE A 159 -16.67 10.78 5.00
CA PHE A 159 -15.84 10.95 3.81
C PHE A 159 -15.77 9.66 2.98
N MET A 160 -15.47 8.52 3.62
CA MET A 160 -15.37 7.23 2.93
C MET A 160 -16.70 6.85 2.27
N LEU A 161 -17.83 7.06 2.95
CA LEU A 161 -19.16 6.86 2.38
C LEU A 161 -19.43 7.79 1.19
N ALA A 162 -19.08 9.07 1.29
CA ALA A 162 -19.27 10.01 0.18
C ALA A 162 -18.41 9.64 -1.04
N LEU A 163 -17.18 9.18 -0.81
CA LEU A 163 -16.29 8.68 -1.88
C LEU A 163 -16.86 7.40 -2.51
N ALA A 164 -17.35 6.46 -1.71
CA ALA A 164 -17.96 5.22 -2.18
C ALA A 164 -19.19 5.45 -3.07
N GLU A 165 -20.06 6.39 -2.67
CA GLU A 165 -21.29 6.73 -3.38
C GLU A 165 -21.08 7.72 -4.54
N HIS A 166 -19.86 8.23 -4.74
CA HIS A 166 -19.57 9.15 -5.84
C HIS A 166 -19.86 8.48 -7.19
N PRO A 167 -20.72 9.06 -8.05
CA PRO A 167 -21.07 8.46 -9.34
C PRO A 167 -19.93 8.63 -10.35
N VAL A 168 -19.39 7.51 -10.83
CA VAL A 168 -18.32 7.46 -11.83
C VAL A 168 -18.82 6.75 -13.09
N TYR A 169 -18.48 7.28 -14.28
CA TYR A 169 -18.96 6.73 -15.55
C TYR A 169 -18.28 5.41 -15.94
N ASP A 170 -19.05 4.33 -15.96
CA ASP A 170 -18.59 3.02 -16.44
C ASP A 170 -18.87 2.88 -17.94
N ALA A 171 -17.81 2.84 -18.75
CA ALA A 171 -17.92 2.70 -20.21
C ALA A 171 -18.42 1.32 -20.66
N GLN A 172 -18.24 0.26 -19.86
CA GLN A 172 -18.75 -1.07 -20.18
C GLN A 172 -20.27 -1.13 -19.98
N ARG A 173 -20.78 -0.42 -18.96
CA ARG A 173 -22.22 -0.34 -18.67
C ARG A 173 -22.92 0.85 -19.36
N GLY A 174 -22.15 1.79 -19.91
CA GLY A 174 -22.64 2.99 -20.59
C GLY A 174 -23.34 4.00 -19.68
N LYS A 175 -23.12 3.95 -18.36
CA LYS A 175 -23.80 4.79 -17.36
C LYS A 175 -22.95 5.02 -16.10
N PRO A 176 -23.24 6.07 -15.31
CA PRO A 176 -22.66 6.21 -13.99
C PRO A 176 -23.05 5.08 -13.04
N VAL A 177 -22.10 4.65 -12.22
CA VAL A 177 -22.27 3.71 -11.10
C VAL A 177 -21.59 4.29 -9.86
N ALA A 178 -21.99 3.86 -8.67
CA ALA A 178 -21.27 4.24 -7.45
C ALA A 178 -19.82 3.76 -7.54
N PHE A 179 -18.87 4.57 -7.06
CA PHE A 179 -17.45 4.25 -7.19
C PHE A 179 -17.07 2.92 -6.53
N ARG A 180 -17.73 2.57 -5.41
CA ARG A 180 -17.54 1.26 -4.76
C ARG A 180 -17.90 0.05 -5.64
N ASP A 181 -18.78 0.25 -6.63
CA ASP A 181 -19.26 -0.80 -7.54
C ASP A 181 -18.55 -0.75 -8.90
N HIS A 182 -17.58 0.16 -9.05
CA HIS A 182 -16.96 0.46 -10.33
C HIS A 182 -15.86 -0.57 -10.67
N PRO A 183 -15.91 -1.27 -11.82
CA PRO A 183 -15.03 -2.41 -12.12
C PRO A 183 -13.53 -2.06 -12.27
N THR A 184 -13.22 -0.78 -12.46
CA THR A 184 -11.83 -0.28 -12.45
C THR A 184 -11.22 -0.29 -11.05
N LEU A 185 -12.00 -0.07 -9.99
CA LEU A 185 -11.50 -0.11 -8.61
C LEU A 185 -11.25 -1.56 -8.20
N ALA A 186 -10.01 -1.87 -7.84
CA ALA A 186 -9.53 -3.22 -7.55
C ALA A 186 -9.08 -3.41 -6.11
N GLY A 187 -8.82 -2.32 -5.38
CA GLY A 187 -8.41 -2.43 -3.99
C GLY A 187 -8.16 -1.10 -3.29
N LEU A 188 -8.18 -1.14 -1.96
CA LEU A 188 -8.04 0.02 -1.11
C LEU A 188 -7.00 -0.21 -0.02
N ARG A 189 -6.03 0.69 0.05
CA ARG A 189 -5.18 0.83 1.22
C ARG A 189 -5.84 1.77 2.22
N ILE A 190 -6.35 1.21 3.31
CA ILE A 190 -6.97 1.97 4.39
C ILE A 190 -5.88 2.34 5.39
N ASN A 191 -5.64 3.64 5.54
CA ASN A 191 -4.69 4.15 6.53
C ASN A 191 -5.43 4.64 7.78
N ILE A 192 -4.70 4.68 8.89
CA ILE A 192 -5.23 5.08 10.19
C ILE A 192 -5.03 6.58 10.39
N ILE A 193 -6.06 7.32 10.81
CA ILE A 193 -5.99 8.77 11.04
C ILE A 193 -4.75 9.14 11.86
N GLY A 194 -4.02 10.15 11.39
CA GLY A 194 -2.79 10.62 12.02
C GLY A 194 -1.57 9.74 11.78
N MET A 195 -1.68 8.63 11.05
CA MET A 195 -0.58 7.68 10.81
C MET A 195 -0.28 7.45 9.32
N HIS A 196 0.99 7.28 8.98
CA HIS A 196 1.45 6.72 7.70
C HIS A 196 1.83 5.28 7.96
N GLY A 197 0.84 4.39 7.84
CA GLY A 197 0.92 3.03 8.33
C GLY A 197 1.15 2.90 9.84
N LEU A 198 0.98 1.67 10.31
CA LEU A 198 1.51 1.23 11.60
C LEU A 198 3.05 1.21 11.44
N PRO A 199 3.85 1.88 12.28
CA PRO A 199 4.79 2.94 11.97
C PRO A 199 6.22 2.51 11.65
N GLY A 200 6.76 3.17 10.63
CA GLY A 200 8.19 3.46 10.50
C GLY A 200 8.58 4.84 11.05
N GLN A 201 7.64 5.79 11.17
CA GLN A 201 8.00 7.21 11.42
C GLN A 201 7.18 7.89 12.54
N ASN A 202 6.05 7.34 12.98
CA ASN A 202 5.15 7.98 13.96
C ASN A 202 5.19 7.35 15.35
N ARG A 203 6.37 7.34 15.97
CA ARG A 203 6.55 6.88 17.37
C ARG A 203 5.94 7.83 18.41
N ASP A 204 5.40 8.97 17.98
CA ASP A 204 4.90 9.99 18.90
C ASP A 204 3.46 9.71 19.35
N VAL A 205 2.67 8.94 18.58
CA VAL A 205 1.30 8.60 18.96
C VAL A 205 1.24 7.79 20.26
N VAL A 206 2.15 6.82 20.43
CA VAL A 206 2.25 5.98 21.64
C VAL A 206 2.82 6.73 22.85
N LYS A 207 3.28 7.96 22.67
CA LYS A 207 3.74 8.86 23.74
C LYS A 207 2.69 9.91 24.11
N HIS A 208 1.57 9.96 23.40
CA HIS A 208 0.51 10.93 23.69
C HIS A 208 -0.02 10.71 25.12
N PRO A 209 -0.28 11.76 25.92
CA PRO A 209 -0.69 11.61 27.32
C PRO A 209 -1.98 10.78 27.52
N SER A 210 -2.87 10.79 26.52
CA SER A 210 -4.13 10.02 26.56
C SER A 210 -4.02 8.61 25.98
N TYR A 211 -2.83 8.20 25.50
CA TYR A 211 -2.60 6.88 24.92
C TYR A 211 -2.88 5.78 25.94
N THR A 212 -3.73 4.84 25.53
CA THR A 212 -3.77 3.50 26.08
C THR A 212 -3.71 2.52 24.92
N ARG A 213 -3.16 1.34 25.15
CA ARG A 213 -3.10 0.30 24.12
C ARG A 213 -4.50 -0.06 23.61
N GLU A 214 -5.46 -0.19 24.52
CA GLU A 214 -6.87 -0.44 24.20
C GLU A 214 -7.46 0.61 23.25
N LYS A 215 -7.33 1.92 23.57
CA LYS A 215 -7.81 2.99 22.70
C LYS A 215 -7.16 2.93 21.33
N PHE A 216 -5.87 2.64 21.30
CA PHE A 216 -5.13 2.58 20.05
C PHE A 216 -5.56 1.40 19.16
N LEU A 217 -5.73 0.20 19.74
CA LEU A 217 -6.28 -0.95 19.04
C LEU A 217 -7.70 -0.68 18.54
N GLN A 218 -8.58 -0.15 19.39
CA GLN A 218 -9.94 0.20 18.98
C GLN A 218 -9.94 1.26 17.87
N GLY A 219 -9.07 2.27 17.98
CA GLY A 219 -8.89 3.29 16.94
C GLY A 219 -8.48 2.67 15.61
N ILE A 220 -7.57 1.70 15.59
CA ILE A 220 -7.20 0.97 14.36
C ILE A 220 -8.44 0.30 13.75
N LEU A 221 -9.19 -0.47 14.55
CA LEU A 221 -10.39 -1.17 14.08
C LEU A 221 -11.46 -0.19 13.56
N ASP A 222 -11.73 0.89 14.30
CA ASP A 222 -12.73 1.89 13.93
C ASP A 222 -12.42 2.59 12.60
N ASN A 223 -11.14 2.85 12.33
CA ASN A 223 -10.67 3.41 11.06
C ASN A 223 -10.79 2.40 9.90
N LEU A 224 -10.50 1.12 10.16
CA LEU A 224 -10.66 0.06 9.15
C LEU A 224 -12.13 -0.14 8.79
N HIS A 225 -13.02 -0.20 9.79
CA HIS A 225 -14.47 -0.23 9.58
C HIS A 225 -14.95 0.96 8.75
N ALA A 226 -14.42 2.16 8.97
CA ALA A 226 -14.80 3.33 8.18
C ALA A 226 -14.59 3.15 6.67
N GLY A 227 -13.57 2.42 6.26
CA GLY A 227 -13.34 2.09 4.85
C GLY A 227 -14.10 0.85 4.39
N LEU A 228 -14.06 -0.23 5.18
CA LEU A 228 -14.67 -1.51 4.83
C LEU A 228 -16.21 -1.42 4.74
N ASP A 229 -16.85 -0.69 5.63
CA ASP A 229 -18.31 -0.49 5.59
C ASP A 229 -18.74 0.27 4.33
N ALA A 230 -17.90 1.18 3.85
CA ALA A 230 -18.17 1.96 2.65
C ALA A 230 -17.87 1.18 1.35
N PHE A 231 -16.92 0.25 1.40
CA PHE A 231 -16.45 -0.55 0.26
C PHE A 231 -16.42 -2.05 0.60
N PRO A 232 -17.58 -2.68 0.88
CA PRO A 232 -17.62 -4.04 1.43
C PRO A 232 -17.10 -5.12 0.48
N GLU A 233 -17.21 -4.89 -0.83
CA GLU A 233 -16.81 -5.86 -1.86
C GLU A 233 -15.40 -5.59 -2.43
N ILE A 234 -14.71 -4.55 -1.95
CA ILE A 234 -13.40 -4.17 -2.46
C ILE A 234 -12.32 -4.70 -1.50
N PRO A 235 -11.36 -5.50 -1.99
CA PRO A 235 -10.24 -5.95 -1.18
C PRO A 235 -9.51 -4.78 -0.53
N ALA A 236 -9.32 -4.87 0.78
CA ALA A 236 -8.66 -3.81 1.53
C ALA A 236 -7.41 -4.32 2.25
N TRP A 237 -6.47 -3.42 2.49
CA TRP A 237 -5.28 -3.72 3.25
C TRP A 237 -4.83 -2.55 4.11
N LEU A 238 -4.16 -2.89 5.20
CA LEU A 238 -3.58 -1.95 6.15
C LEU A 238 -2.08 -1.82 5.87
N GLU A 239 -1.61 -0.58 5.74
CA GLU A 239 -0.16 -0.33 5.73
C GLU A 239 0.44 -0.71 7.09
N TYR A 240 1.37 -1.67 7.08
CA TYR A 240 1.90 -2.31 8.28
C TYR A 240 3.43 -2.27 8.35
N GLN A 241 3.91 -1.77 9.48
CA GLN A 241 5.29 -1.80 9.92
C GLN A 241 5.32 -2.03 11.44
N SER A 242 6.37 -2.69 11.92
CA SER A 242 6.46 -3.13 13.32
C SER A 242 6.40 -1.96 14.32
N MET A 243 5.59 -2.13 15.35
CA MET A 243 5.34 -1.21 16.45
C MET A 243 5.89 -1.64 17.79
N ARG A 244 6.20 -0.63 18.60
CA ARG A 244 6.47 -0.78 20.03
C ARG A 244 5.90 0.40 20.79
N ASP A 245 5.34 0.13 21.96
CA ASP A 245 5.07 1.12 23.00
C ASP A 245 5.92 0.78 24.24
N GLN A 246 5.55 1.31 25.41
CA GLN A 246 6.27 1.05 26.66
C GLN A 246 6.03 -0.36 27.23
N THR A 247 4.98 -1.05 26.78
CA THR A 247 4.59 -2.38 27.29
C THR A 247 5.28 -3.46 26.46
N LYS A 248 6.21 -4.18 27.11
CA LYS A 248 7.06 -5.19 26.44
C LYS A 248 6.35 -6.51 26.16
N LYS A 249 5.37 -6.90 26.98
CA LYS A 249 4.69 -8.19 26.90
C LYS A 249 3.18 -8.06 27.20
N PRO A 250 2.31 -8.58 26.31
CA PRO A 250 2.67 -8.99 24.94
C PRO A 250 3.17 -7.79 24.12
N PRO A 251 4.01 -7.99 23.09
CA PRO A 251 4.43 -6.90 22.21
C PRO A 251 3.22 -6.29 21.48
N LEU A 252 3.26 -4.97 21.26
CA LEU A 252 2.16 -4.25 20.59
C LEU A 252 1.81 -4.86 19.22
N ASP A 253 2.81 -5.25 18.43
CA ASP A 253 2.59 -5.94 17.16
C ASP A 253 1.72 -7.18 17.28
N SER A 254 1.97 -8.02 18.29
CA SER A 254 1.18 -9.25 18.46
C SER A 254 -0.26 -8.96 18.85
N GLU A 255 -0.50 -7.89 19.63
CA GLU A 255 -1.87 -7.48 19.98
C GLU A 255 -2.61 -6.86 18.80
N VAL A 256 -1.92 -6.06 17.98
CA VAL A 256 -2.48 -5.52 16.74
C VAL A 256 -2.88 -6.68 15.81
N LEU A 257 -1.96 -7.61 15.52
CA LEU A 257 -2.26 -8.73 14.63
C LEU A 257 -3.37 -9.63 15.18
N ALA A 258 -3.39 -9.89 16.49
CA ALA A 258 -4.46 -10.67 17.12
C ALA A 258 -5.82 -9.95 17.02
N ALA A 259 -5.87 -8.64 17.26
CA ALA A 259 -7.09 -7.85 17.12
C ALA A 259 -7.60 -7.84 15.67
N LEU A 260 -6.70 -7.67 14.69
CA LEU A 260 -7.07 -7.71 13.27
C LEU A 260 -7.58 -9.09 12.85
N ALA A 261 -6.93 -10.16 13.27
CA ALA A 261 -7.35 -11.53 12.94
C ALA A 261 -8.67 -11.91 13.61
N ALA A 262 -8.95 -11.37 14.81
CA ALA A 262 -10.21 -11.59 15.52
C ALA A 262 -11.38 -10.81 14.89
N GLU A 263 -11.14 -9.57 14.46
CA GLU A 263 -12.18 -8.71 13.87
C GLU A 263 -12.46 -9.06 12.40
N PHE A 264 -11.42 -9.30 11.61
CA PHE A 264 -11.47 -9.49 10.15
C PHE A 264 -11.18 -10.94 9.78
N ASP A 265 -12.03 -11.84 10.25
CA ASP A 265 -11.84 -13.30 10.19
C ASP A 265 -12.22 -13.94 8.84
N GLY A 266 -12.86 -13.19 7.93
CA GLY A 266 -13.38 -13.70 6.66
C GLY A 266 -14.73 -14.38 6.76
N VAL A 267 -15.34 -14.41 7.94
CA VAL A 267 -16.64 -15.02 8.21
C VAL A 267 -17.65 -13.96 8.63
N GLN A 268 -17.34 -13.19 9.68
CA GLN A 268 -18.18 -12.09 10.16
C GLN A 268 -17.88 -10.80 9.41
N MET A 269 -16.59 -10.56 9.13
CA MET A 269 -16.12 -9.40 8.37
C MET A 269 -15.14 -9.85 7.28
N PRO A 270 -15.06 -9.13 6.15
CA PRO A 270 -14.06 -9.40 5.13
C PRO A 270 -12.65 -9.39 5.73
N LYS A 271 -11.83 -10.39 5.35
CA LYS A 271 -10.41 -10.38 5.69
C LYS A 271 -9.74 -9.15 5.09
N ILE A 272 -8.74 -8.63 5.79
CA ILE A 272 -7.87 -7.57 5.27
C ILE A 272 -6.47 -8.11 4.91
N GLY A 273 -5.75 -7.41 4.05
CA GLY A 273 -4.33 -7.68 3.82
C GLY A 273 -3.43 -6.81 4.71
N LEU A 274 -2.15 -7.18 4.81
CA LEU A 274 -1.09 -6.28 5.25
C LEU A 274 -0.28 -5.80 4.07
N PHE A 275 0.01 -4.51 4.04
CA PHE A 275 0.77 -3.87 2.98
C PHE A 275 2.04 -3.26 3.50
N VAL A 276 3.13 -3.47 2.77
CA VAL A 276 4.47 -3.16 3.22
C VAL A 276 5.24 -2.36 2.18
N GLU A 277 5.73 -1.18 2.58
CA GLU A 277 6.37 -0.24 1.65
C GLU A 277 7.87 -0.41 1.46
N TYR A 278 8.50 -1.42 2.06
CA TYR A 278 9.95 -1.53 2.10
C TYR A 278 10.50 -2.79 1.42
N LEU A 279 9.82 -3.27 0.36
CA LEU A 279 10.35 -4.35 -0.46
C LEU A 279 11.60 -3.89 -1.20
N ARG A 280 12.72 -4.55 -0.94
CA ARG A 280 14.00 -4.30 -1.64
C ARG A 280 14.29 -5.50 -2.54
N GLY A 281 15.38 -6.23 -2.31
CA GLY A 281 15.54 -7.58 -2.87
C GLY A 281 15.52 -8.66 -1.79
N ASP A 282 16.23 -8.47 -0.68
CA ASP A 282 16.31 -9.42 0.44
C ASP A 282 15.52 -9.00 1.69
N ALA A 283 14.72 -7.94 1.61
CA ALA A 283 13.98 -7.39 2.73
C ALA A 283 12.48 -7.20 2.47
N PRO A 284 11.61 -7.39 3.49
CA PRO A 284 11.94 -7.78 4.87
C PRO A 284 12.54 -9.18 5.00
N LYS A 285 13.51 -9.33 5.92
CA LYS A 285 14.09 -10.64 6.23
C LYS A 285 13.11 -11.46 7.07
N PRO A 286 12.90 -12.75 6.78
CA PRO A 286 11.98 -13.62 7.52
C PRO A 286 12.21 -13.66 9.04
N ASP A 287 13.46 -13.51 9.48
CA ASP A 287 13.88 -13.59 10.88
C ASP A 287 13.80 -12.24 11.63
N SER A 288 13.60 -11.14 10.91
CA SER A 288 13.38 -9.80 11.47
C SER A 288 12.02 -9.70 12.16
N SER A 289 11.83 -8.72 13.06
CA SER A 289 10.51 -8.50 13.69
C SER A 289 9.41 -8.28 12.64
N ALA A 290 9.70 -7.47 11.61
CA ALA A 290 8.77 -7.23 10.52
C ALA A 290 8.45 -8.51 9.74
N GLY A 291 9.47 -9.27 9.32
CA GLY A 291 9.27 -10.52 8.58
C GLY A 291 8.47 -11.55 9.37
N LYS A 292 8.76 -11.72 10.67
CA LYS A 292 8.00 -12.60 11.57
C LYS A 292 6.53 -12.18 11.66
N ASN A 293 6.25 -10.89 11.76
CA ASN A 293 4.88 -10.39 11.83
C ASN A 293 4.11 -10.67 10.53
N LEU A 294 4.75 -10.50 9.36
CA LEU A 294 4.14 -10.81 8.07
C LEU A 294 3.90 -12.31 7.88
N LEU A 295 4.85 -13.15 8.32
CA LEU A 295 4.68 -14.61 8.32
C LEU A 295 3.55 -15.04 9.25
N THR A 296 3.46 -14.48 10.45
CA THR A 296 2.33 -14.71 11.36
C THR A 296 1.00 -14.33 10.70
N TRP A 297 0.93 -13.19 10.00
CA TRP A 297 -0.29 -12.80 9.29
C TRP A 297 -0.65 -13.78 8.18
N ARG A 298 0.32 -14.14 7.34
CA ARG A 298 0.17 -15.14 6.28
C ARG A 298 -0.29 -16.49 6.82
N ASP A 299 0.26 -16.93 7.95
CA ASP A 299 -0.10 -18.21 8.59
C ASP A 299 -1.50 -18.19 9.20
N ASN A 300 -2.14 -17.01 9.31
CA ASN A 300 -3.57 -16.84 9.62
C ASN A 300 -4.43 -16.61 8.35
N ASP A 301 -3.93 -17.10 7.20
CA ASP A 301 -4.51 -16.93 5.86
C ASP A 301 -4.74 -15.46 5.48
N GLY A 302 -3.88 -14.56 5.98
CA GLY A 302 -3.89 -13.14 5.65
C GLY A 302 -3.04 -12.83 4.41
N ALA A 303 -3.54 -11.97 3.52
CA ALA A 303 -2.79 -11.54 2.35
C ALA A 303 -1.64 -10.59 2.73
N VAL A 304 -0.51 -10.69 2.02
CA VAL A 304 0.61 -9.73 2.12
C VAL A 304 0.84 -9.08 0.76
N MET A 305 0.94 -7.75 0.78
CA MET A 305 1.16 -6.90 -0.39
C MET A 305 2.44 -6.11 -0.22
N PHE A 306 3.12 -5.84 -1.33
CA PHE A 306 4.35 -5.06 -1.30
C PHE A 306 4.32 -3.84 -2.21
N GLN A 307 4.96 -2.79 -1.75
CA GLN A 307 5.52 -1.75 -2.59
C GLN A 307 7.04 -1.82 -2.51
N ALA A 308 7.68 -1.58 -3.65
CA ALA A 308 9.11 -1.32 -3.68
C ALA A 308 9.46 -0.19 -2.67
N CYS A 309 10.60 -0.33 -2.00
CA CYS A 309 11.10 0.67 -1.05
C CYS A 309 11.53 1.96 -1.75
N GLY A 310 12.02 1.81 -2.97
CA GLY A 310 12.45 2.87 -3.85
C GLY A 310 12.71 2.31 -5.23
N PRO A 311 13.05 3.16 -6.21
CA PRO A 311 13.41 2.66 -7.52
C PRO A 311 14.67 1.79 -7.43
N TRP A 312 14.57 0.55 -7.88
CA TRP A 312 15.71 -0.37 -8.00
C TRP A 312 16.76 0.17 -8.99
N CYS A 313 16.40 0.93 -10.02
CA CYS A 313 17.39 1.41 -10.99
C CYS A 313 18.27 2.56 -10.45
N THR A 314 17.84 3.22 -9.36
CA THR A 314 18.58 4.36 -8.78
C THR A 314 19.09 4.11 -7.36
N HIS A 315 18.48 3.19 -6.62
CA HIS A 315 18.74 2.95 -5.20
C HIS A 315 18.57 4.21 -4.33
N GLY A 316 17.73 5.17 -4.75
CA GLY A 316 17.70 6.51 -4.16
C GLY A 316 17.04 6.61 -2.77
N LEU A 317 16.07 5.75 -2.45
CA LEU A 317 15.20 5.94 -1.27
C LEU A 317 15.58 5.10 -0.06
N CYS A 318 16.13 3.92 -0.31
CA CYS A 318 16.39 2.94 0.71
C CYS A 318 17.81 2.39 0.59
N ASN A 319 18.34 1.88 1.70
CA ASN A 319 19.63 1.21 1.68
C ASN A 319 19.47 -0.15 1.01
N PHE A 320 19.71 -0.22 -0.28
CA PHE A 320 19.76 -1.47 -1.03
C PHE A 320 21.04 -2.24 -0.67
N SER A 321 20.90 -3.53 -0.37
CA SER A 321 22.04 -4.42 -0.09
C SER A 321 22.72 -4.75 -1.43
N PRO A 322 24.01 -4.41 -1.63
CA PRO A 322 24.67 -4.67 -2.91
C PRO A 322 24.60 -6.16 -3.29
N GLY A 323 24.13 -6.46 -4.50
CA GLY A 323 23.99 -7.83 -5.01
C GLY A 323 22.65 -8.49 -4.69
N ASP A 324 21.85 -7.90 -3.80
CA ASP A 324 20.49 -8.32 -3.43
C ASP A 324 19.49 -7.17 -3.63
N ASP A 325 19.67 -6.42 -4.71
CA ASP A 325 19.02 -5.14 -4.98
C ASP A 325 18.32 -5.10 -6.34
N SER A 326 17.85 -6.25 -6.83
CA SER A 326 17.12 -6.36 -8.09
C SER A 326 15.61 -6.58 -7.90
N PRO A 327 14.77 -6.19 -8.87
CA PRO A 327 13.36 -6.56 -8.88
C PRO A 327 13.14 -8.08 -8.82
N GLU A 328 13.99 -8.87 -9.49
CA GLU A 328 13.88 -10.35 -9.46
C GLU A 328 14.00 -10.89 -8.04
N ASN A 329 14.96 -10.37 -7.25
CA ASN A 329 15.10 -10.75 -5.85
C ASN A 329 13.90 -10.31 -5.02
N GLY A 330 13.41 -9.09 -5.24
CA GLY A 330 12.27 -8.55 -4.51
C GLY A 330 11.00 -9.37 -4.74
N PHE A 331 10.66 -9.68 -5.99
CA PHE A 331 9.49 -10.50 -6.30
C PHE A 331 9.65 -11.95 -5.82
N ARG A 332 10.85 -12.53 -5.95
CA ARG A 332 11.14 -13.87 -5.43
C ARG A 332 10.98 -13.97 -3.93
N LEU A 333 11.44 -12.94 -3.19
CA LEU A 333 11.21 -12.84 -1.75
C LEU A 333 9.71 -12.66 -1.45
N GLY A 334 9.07 -11.67 -2.08
CA GLY A 334 7.68 -11.33 -1.86
C GLY A 334 6.76 -12.54 -2.03
N TYR A 335 6.86 -13.24 -3.17
CA TYR A 335 6.07 -14.42 -3.44
C TYR A 335 6.58 -15.64 -2.67
N GLY A 336 7.85 -15.99 -2.83
CA GLY A 336 8.40 -17.25 -2.33
C GLY A 336 8.48 -17.35 -0.80
N THR A 337 8.51 -16.21 -0.10
CA THR A 337 8.48 -16.16 1.37
C THR A 337 7.12 -15.76 1.89
N TYR A 338 6.51 -14.70 1.36
CA TYR A 338 5.31 -14.12 1.97
C TYR A 338 4.02 -14.43 1.20
N GLY A 339 4.10 -15.14 0.07
CA GLY A 339 2.93 -15.45 -0.76
C GLY A 339 2.34 -14.24 -1.48
N ALA A 340 3.07 -13.13 -1.59
CA ALA A 340 2.54 -11.89 -2.14
C ALA A 340 2.23 -12.02 -3.63
N LEU A 341 1.02 -11.60 -4.01
CA LEU A 341 0.54 -11.58 -5.39
C LEU A 341 0.43 -10.16 -5.97
N TYR A 342 0.60 -9.13 -5.13
CA TYR A 342 0.42 -7.73 -5.48
C TYR A 342 1.70 -6.93 -5.22
N TYR A 343 2.11 -6.15 -6.23
CA TYR A 343 3.34 -5.37 -6.21
C TYR A 343 3.12 -3.95 -6.74
N GLU A 344 3.44 -2.93 -5.94
CA GLU A 344 3.54 -1.54 -6.38
C GLU A 344 4.98 -1.18 -6.72
N VAL A 345 5.21 -0.73 -7.95
CA VAL A 345 6.55 -0.51 -8.51
C VAL A 345 6.70 0.92 -9.00
N TYR A 346 7.85 1.53 -8.72
CA TYR A 346 8.14 2.88 -9.19
C TYR A 346 8.17 2.94 -10.71
N LYS A 347 7.59 4.00 -11.26
CA LYS A 347 7.64 4.32 -12.69
C LYS A 347 9.04 4.16 -13.30
N ALA A 348 10.08 4.65 -12.60
CA ALA A 348 11.46 4.62 -13.10
C ALA A 348 11.95 3.19 -13.39
N ASP A 349 11.53 2.20 -12.61
CA ASP A 349 11.91 0.81 -12.84
C ASP A 349 11.14 0.20 -14.01
N LEU A 350 9.84 0.50 -14.13
CA LEU A 350 9.00 0.03 -15.24
C LEU A 350 9.41 0.62 -16.60
N GLU A 351 10.08 1.77 -16.58
CA GLU A 351 10.67 2.41 -17.77
C GLU A 351 12.10 1.93 -18.05
N PHE A 352 12.77 1.31 -17.08
CA PHE A 352 14.15 0.85 -17.25
C PHE A 352 14.19 -0.45 -18.07
N GLU A 353 14.71 -0.36 -19.30
CA GLU A 353 14.67 -1.45 -20.30
C GLU A 353 15.26 -2.76 -19.77
N ASP A 354 16.37 -2.70 -19.04
CA ASP A 354 17.04 -3.90 -18.49
C ASP A 354 16.18 -4.68 -17.49
N PHE A 355 15.19 -4.04 -16.85
CA PHE A 355 14.27 -4.69 -15.92
C PHE A 355 12.97 -5.19 -16.56
N GLN A 356 12.64 -4.76 -17.78
CA GLN A 356 11.39 -5.17 -18.44
C GLN A 356 11.25 -6.69 -18.59
N PRO A 357 12.29 -7.47 -18.98
CA PRO A 357 12.17 -8.92 -19.06
C PRO A 357 11.79 -9.58 -17.73
N VAL A 358 12.27 -9.03 -16.60
CA VAL A 358 11.94 -9.49 -15.25
C VAL A 358 10.47 -9.21 -14.94
N PHE A 359 9.98 -8.00 -15.19
CA PHE A 359 8.57 -7.67 -14.95
C PHE A 359 7.63 -8.49 -15.85
N GLN A 360 7.96 -8.68 -17.12
CA GLN A 360 7.18 -9.54 -18.01
C GLN A 360 7.14 -11.00 -17.54
N LYS A 361 8.25 -11.54 -17.05
CA LYS A 361 8.32 -12.88 -16.46
C LYS A 361 7.39 -12.98 -15.25
N TRP A 362 7.48 -12.04 -14.31
CA TRP A 362 6.67 -12.04 -13.10
C TRP A 362 5.19 -11.79 -13.37
N HIS A 363 4.86 -10.90 -14.30
CA HIS A 363 3.49 -10.68 -14.75
C HIS A 363 2.87 -12.00 -15.25
N ARG A 364 3.53 -12.71 -16.18
CA ARG A 364 3.05 -14.03 -16.65
C ARG A 364 2.89 -15.03 -15.52
N PHE A 365 3.85 -15.07 -14.59
CA PHE A 365 3.79 -15.96 -13.44
C PHE A 365 2.58 -15.66 -12.53
N LEU A 366 2.38 -14.40 -12.14
CA LEU A 366 1.30 -13.97 -11.25
C LEU A 366 -0.09 -14.26 -11.84
N HIS A 367 -0.24 -14.15 -13.16
CA HIS A 367 -1.48 -14.52 -13.88
C HIS A 367 -1.64 -16.01 -14.17
N SER A 368 -0.60 -16.82 -13.95
CA SER A 368 -0.68 -18.29 -14.07
C SER A 368 -1.13 -18.97 -12.78
N ILE A 369 -1.12 -18.25 -11.66
CA ILE A 369 -1.58 -18.75 -10.38
C ILE A 369 -3.12 -18.78 -10.41
N PRO A 370 -3.76 -19.91 -10.07
CA PRO A 370 -5.21 -20.07 -10.06
C PRO A 370 -5.93 -18.93 -9.33
#